data_AF-T0L3X6-F1
#
_entry.id   AF-T0L3X6-F1
#
_cell.length_a   1.000
_cell.length_b   1.000
_cell.length_c   1.000
_cell.angle_alpha   90.00
_cell.angle_beta   90.00
_cell.angle_gamma   90.00
#
_symmetry.space_group_name_H-M   'P 1'
#
loop_
_entity.id
_entity.type
_entity.pdbx_description
1 polymer ?
#
loop_
_entity_poly.entity_id
_entity_poly.type
_entity_poly.pdbx_seq_one_letter_code
_entity_poly.pdbx_strand_id
1 'polypeptide(L)'
;MEIPEYDFTLVPLKTVDIMDVPGLNKWIRKTIENILSKTVLNPNSIVIDVDKISQSKGNNIGVVCVQILSLENDVEDKLQIELDVDGRSEYQTSFRSGKNIAFNEYFYFIIQNVDEKINLSFYGDPNSSHRSQGSLFLKNVHLEPFEKMLKLILKWIKKL
;
A
#
# COMPACT_ATOMS: atom_id res chain seq x y z
N MET A 1 -1.13 14.40 -33.42
CA MET A 1 -1.27 13.05 -32.87
C MET A 1 -2.01 12.23 -33.89
N GLU A 2 -1.57 11.00 -34.12
CA GLU A 2 -2.27 10.06 -34.97
C GLU A 2 -3.59 9.63 -34.33
N ILE A 3 -4.55 9.21 -35.15
CA ILE A 3 -5.84 8.73 -34.67
C ILE A 3 -5.59 7.38 -33.97
N PRO A 4 -6.03 7.19 -32.71
CA PRO A 4 -5.87 5.91 -32.05
C PRO A 4 -6.64 4.82 -32.80
N GLU A 5 -6.04 3.65 -32.94
CA GLU A 5 -6.76 2.46 -33.40
C GLU A 5 -7.56 1.88 -32.24
N TYR A 6 -8.83 1.58 -32.48
CA TYR A 6 -9.73 1.00 -31.48
C TYR A 6 -10.14 -0.39 -31.92
N ASP A 7 -9.93 -1.37 -31.05
CA ASP A 7 -10.53 -2.69 -31.18
C ASP A 7 -11.44 -2.94 -29.99
N PHE A 8 -12.69 -3.32 -30.26
CA PHE A 8 -13.68 -3.58 -29.23
C PHE A 8 -14.55 -4.77 -29.64
N THR A 9 -14.79 -5.62 -28.65
CA THR A 9 -15.67 -6.78 -28.78
C THR A 9 -17.02 -6.43 -28.17
N LEU A 10 -18.08 -6.45 -28.98
CA LEU A 10 -19.45 -6.28 -28.51
C LEU A 10 -19.99 -7.63 -28.06
N VAL A 11 -20.43 -7.70 -26.80
CA VAL A 11 -21.08 -8.89 -26.22
C VAL A 11 -22.59 -8.68 -26.25
N PRO A 12 -23.39 -9.57 -26.87
CA PRO A 12 -24.85 -9.40 -26.95
C PRO A 12 -25.52 -9.52 -25.58
N LEU A 13 -26.50 -8.64 -25.32
CA LEU A 13 -27.20 -8.55 -24.04
C LEU A 13 -28.40 -9.51 -23.91
N LYS A 14 -28.95 -10.08 -25.00
CA LYS A 14 -30.11 -11.00 -25.02
C LYS A 14 -30.14 -11.93 -26.25
N THR A 15 -31.13 -12.83 -26.30
CA THR A 15 -31.39 -13.94 -27.25
C THR A 15 -31.30 -13.64 -28.75
N VAL A 16 -31.23 -12.37 -29.15
CA VAL A 16 -31.01 -11.95 -30.53
C VAL A 16 -29.71 -11.16 -30.55
N ASP A 17 -28.68 -11.72 -31.20
CA ASP A 17 -27.43 -11.00 -31.39
C ASP A 17 -27.64 -9.91 -32.44
N ILE A 18 -27.62 -8.66 -31.99
CA ILE A 18 -27.73 -7.47 -32.83
C ILE A 18 -26.55 -7.41 -33.82
N MET A 19 -25.45 -8.12 -33.54
CA MET A 19 -24.29 -8.25 -34.42
C MET A 19 -24.53 -9.17 -35.63
N ASP A 20 -25.52 -10.05 -35.57
CA ASP A 20 -25.89 -10.95 -36.66
C ASP A 20 -26.84 -10.31 -37.68
N VAL A 21 -27.36 -9.12 -37.37
CA VAL A 21 -28.26 -8.39 -38.26
C VAL A 21 -27.46 -7.73 -39.39
N PRO A 22 -27.72 -8.09 -40.67
CA PRO A 22 -27.00 -7.54 -41.81
C PRO A 22 -27.15 -6.01 -41.86
N GLY A 23 -26.03 -5.30 -42.00
CA GLY A 23 -25.99 -3.83 -42.09
C GLY A 23 -25.97 -3.11 -40.73
N LEU A 24 -26.62 -3.65 -39.71
CA LEU A 24 -26.68 -3.04 -38.37
C LEU A 24 -25.33 -3.15 -37.64
N ASN A 25 -24.63 -4.29 -37.77
CA ASN A 25 -23.28 -4.49 -37.21
C ASN A 25 -22.28 -3.44 -37.73
N LYS A 26 -22.27 -3.19 -39.06
CA LYS A 26 -21.40 -2.17 -39.66
C LYS A 26 -21.75 -0.77 -39.17
N TRP A 27 -23.04 -0.47 -39.00
CA TRP A 27 -23.50 0.82 -38.51
C TRP A 27 -23.10 1.06 -37.05
N ILE A 28 -23.25 0.05 -36.19
CA ILE A 28 -22.88 0.13 -34.77
C ILE A 28 -21.37 0.33 -34.63
N ARG A 29 -20.55 -0.48 -35.33
CA ARG A 29 -19.08 -0.35 -35.29
C ARG A 29 -18.62 1.04 -35.69
N LYS A 30 -19.09 1.53 -36.83
CA LYS A 30 -18.77 2.87 -37.34
C LYS A 30 -19.22 3.98 -36.38
N THR A 31 -20.36 3.79 -35.70
CA THR A 31 -20.86 4.78 -34.73
C THR A 31 -19.97 4.84 -33.49
N ILE A 32 -19.55 3.68 -32.96
CA ILE A 32 -18.65 3.61 -31.81
C ILE A 32 -17.28 4.20 -32.15
N GLU A 33 -16.70 3.85 -33.31
CA GLU A 33 -15.44 4.41 -33.80
C GLU A 33 -15.51 5.95 -33.92
N ASN A 34 -16.61 6.47 -34.46
CA ASN A 34 -16.83 7.92 -34.58
C ASN A 34 -16.99 8.64 -33.24
N ILE A 35 -17.53 7.97 -32.21
CA ILE A 35 -17.67 8.54 -30.87
C ILE A 35 -16.30 8.53 -30.18
N LEU A 36 -15.62 7.37 -30.16
CA LEU A 36 -14.32 7.23 -29.51
C LEU A 36 -13.27 8.17 -30.11
N SER A 37 -13.21 8.28 -31.44
CA SER A 37 -12.31 9.23 -32.12
C SER A 37 -12.57 10.69 -31.72
N LYS A 38 -13.82 11.08 -31.48
CA LYS A 38 -14.17 12.43 -31.00
C LYS A 38 -13.86 12.65 -29.52
N THR A 39 -13.96 11.60 -28.69
CA THR A 39 -13.77 11.70 -27.24
C THR A 39 -12.31 11.66 -26.83
N VAL A 40 -11.47 10.90 -27.53
CA VAL A 40 -10.06 10.67 -27.12
C VAL A 40 -9.10 11.71 -27.71
N LEU A 41 -9.53 12.46 -28.72
CA LEU A 41 -8.72 13.51 -29.35
C LEU A 41 -9.00 14.90 -28.77
N ASN A 42 -8.05 15.81 -29.01
CA ASN A 42 -8.13 17.24 -28.68
C ASN A 42 -9.48 17.83 -29.17
N PRO A 43 -10.24 18.60 -28.35
CA PRO A 43 -9.85 19.31 -27.13
C PRO A 43 -9.88 18.49 -25.83
N ASN A 44 -10.28 17.22 -25.87
CA ASN A 44 -10.38 16.43 -24.64
C ASN A 44 -8.99 16.09 -24.10
N SER A 45 -8.82 16.30 -22.79
CA SER A 45 -7.57 16.04 -22.08
C SER A 45 -7.88 15.57 -20.67
N ILE A 46 -7.03 14.68 -20.15
CA ILE A 46 -7.04 14.31 -18.73
C ILE A 46 -6.04 15.24 -18.05
N VAL A 47 -6.54 16.19 -17.27
CA VAL A 47 -5.71 17.09 -16.47
C VAL A 47 -5.56 16.49 -15.08
N ILE A 48 -4.33 16.11 -14.73
CA ILE A 48 -3.98 15.61 -13.40
C ILE A 48 -3.30 16.76 -12.65
N ASP A 49 -3.93 17.22 -11.57
CA ASP A 49 -3.39 18.23 -10.67
C ASP A 49 -2.42 17.57 -9.69
N VAL A 50 -1.13 17.54 -10.07
CA VAL A 50 -0.06 16.92 -9.26
C VAL A 50 0.17 17.68 -7.95
N ASP A 51 -0.06 18.99 -7.94
CA ASP A 51 0.13 19.82 -6.76
C ASP A 51 -0.90 19.47 -5.68
N LYS A 52 -2.18 19.29 -6.05
CA LYS A 52 -3.20 18.80 -5.12
C LYS A 52 -2.89 17.41 -4.56
N ILE A 53 -2.40 16.50 -5.40
CA ILE A 53 -2.03 15.14 -4.98
C ILE A 53 -0.85 15.18 -3.99
N SER A 54 0.12 16.06 -4.24
CA SER A 54 1.29 16.22 -3.36
C SER A 54 0.93 16.88 -2.01
N GLN A 55 -0.08 17.75 -1.99
CA GLN A 55 -0.50 18.51 -0.81
C GLN A 55 -1.54 17.79 0.05
N SER A 56 -2.29 16.84 -0.52
CA SER A 56 -3.14 15.96 0.27
C SER A 56 -2.25 14.99 1.05
N LYS A 57 -1.83 15.37 2.26
CA LYS A 57 -1.54 14.38 3.30
C LYS A 57 -2.80 13.53 3.40
N GLY A 58 -2.71 12.24 3.10
CA GLY A 58 -3.86 11.34 3.10
C GLY A 58 -4.60 11.46 4.43
N ASN A 59 -5.91 11.22 4.42
CA ASN A 59 -6.65 11.13 5.68
C ASN A 59 -6.01 10.02 6.53
N ASN A 60 -5.86 10.23 7.83
CA ASN A 60 -5.40 9.18 8.73
C ASN A 60 -6.39 8.01 8.66
N ILE A 61 -5.94 6.86 8.15
CA ILE A 61 -6.77 5.66 7.97
C ILE A 61 -6.65 4.68 9.13
N GLY A 62 -5.60 4.79 9.97
CA GLY A 62 -5.43 3.92 11.12
C GLY A 62 -4.14 4.14 11.91
N VAL A 63 -3.88 3.23 12.85
CA VAL A 63 -2.65 3.18 13.65
C VAL A 63 -2.08 1.77 13.59
N VAL A 64 -0.77 1.66 13.33
CA VAL A 64 -0.02 0.40 13.37
C VAL A 64 0.86 0.38 14.61
N CYS A 65 0.76 -0.69 15.39
CA CYS A 65 1.67 -0.94 16.50
C CYS A 65 2.75 -1.92 16.07
N VAL A 66 4.01 -1.50 16.14
CA VAL A 66 5.18 -2.34 15.90
C VAL A 66 5.82 -2.65 17.25
N GLN A 67 5.88 -3.93 17.59
CA GLN A 67 6.60 -4.41 18.77
C GLN A 67 7.92 -5.04 18.34
N ILE A 68 9.03 -4.49 18.84
CA ILE A 68 10.35 -5.10 18.68
C ILE A 68 10.62 -5.94 19.92
N LEU A 69 10.59 -7.27 19.75
CA LEU A 69 10.78 -8.23 20.84
C LEU A 69 12.26 -8.47 21.12
N SER A 70 12.93 -9.18 20.23
CA SER A 70 14.32 -9.60 20.36
C SER A 70 14.99 -9.76 19.02
N LEU A 71 16.31 -9.70 19.01
CA LEU A 71 17.18 -10.03 17.90
C LEU A 71 18.00 -11.27 18.28
N GLU A 72 17.93 -12.29 17.45
CA GLU A 72 18.80 -13.47 17.56
C GLU A 72 20.13 -13.18 16.87
N ASN A 73 21.22 -13.23 17.64
CA ASN A 73 22.57 -12.98 17.16
C ASN A 73 23.54 -13.96 17.82
N ASP A 74 24.55 -14.40 17.07
CA ASP A 74 25.50 -15.43 17.53
C ASP A 74 26.70 -14.85 18.30
N VAL A 75 26.99 -13.58 18.07
CA VAL A 75 28.09 -12.80 18.65
C VAL A 75 27.57 -11.72 19.59
N GLU A 76 28.38 -11.28 20.55
CA GLU A 76 28.05 -10.09 21.32
C GLU A 76 28.02 -8.87 20.40
N ASP A 77 26.89 -8.19 20.39
CA ASP A 77 26.69 -7.00 19.58
C ASP A 77 26.16 -5.86 20.44
N LYS A 78 26.35 -4.63 19.97
CA LYS A 78 25.71 -3.44 20.53
C LYS A 78 25.07 -2.67 19.40
N LEU A 79 23.74 -2.58 19.43
CA LEU A 79 22.99 -1.93 18.36
C LEU A 79 21.71 -1.27 18.82
N GLN A 80 21.20 -0.43 17.94
CA GLN A 80 19.93 0.26 17.98
C GLN A 80 19.17 -0.04 16.69
N ILE A 81 17.85 -0.08 16.75
CA ILE A 81 16.99 -0.24 15.58
C ILE A 81 16.30 1.08 15.31
N GLU A 82 16.46 1.59 14.10
CA GLU A 82 15.71 2.73 13.57
C GLU A 82 14.49 2.22 12.81
N LEU A 83 13.36 2.89 13.00
CA LEU A 83 12.13 2.67 12.28
C LEU A 83 11.81 3.92 11.46
N ASP A 84 11.59 3.72 10.16
CA ASP A 84 11.18 4.77 9.25
C ASP A 84 9.93 4.36 8.46
N VAL A 85 9.12 5.37 8.09
CA VAL A 85 7.99 5.19 7.19
C VAL A 85 8.30 5.93 5.90
N ASP A 86 8.35 5.19 4.79
CA ASP A 86 8.70 5.71 3.46
C ASP A 86 9.99 6.57 3.45
N GLY A 87 10.98 6.19 4.26
CA GLY A 87 12.29 6.85 4.35
C GLY A 87 12.34 8.05 5.30
N ARG A 88 11.27 8.36 6.02
CA ARG A 88 11.28 9.36 7.11
C ARG A 88 11.48 8.66 8.44
N SER A 89 12.64 8.88 9.05
CA SER A 89 12.96 8.36 10.39
C SER A 89 11.98 8.94 11.41
N GLU A 90 11.24 8.07 12.07
CA GLU A 90 10.19 8.45 13.02
C GLU A 90 10.59 8.02 14.44
N TYR A 91 11.16 6.82 14.59
CA TYR A 91 11.47 6.26 15.90
C TYR A 91 12.77 5.48 15.93
N GLN A 92 13.35 5.37 17.11
CA GLN A 92 14.51 4.53 17.37
C GLN A 92 14.34 3.81 18.70
N THR A 93 14.85 2.58 18.79
CA THR A 93 14.93 1.86 20.06
C THR A 93 15.97 2.47 21.00
N SER A 94 16.02 2.01 22.24
CA SER A 94 17.24 2.20 23.05
C SER A 94 18.40 1.37 22.48
N PHE A 95 19.64 1.81 22.73
CA PHE A 95 20.80 0.94 22.52
C PHE A 95 20.74 -0.25 23.47
N ARG A 96 20.98 -1.45 22.92
CA ARG A 96 21.06 -2.69 23.67
C ARG A 96 22.33 -3.44 23.30
N SER A 97 22.86 -4.21 24.25
CA SER A 97 24.11 -4.94 24.09
C SER A 97 23.99 -6.37 24.60
N GLY A 98 24.73 -7.28 23.96
CA GLY A 98 24.86 -8.67 24.35
C GLY A 98 24.52 -9.65 23.23
N LYS A 99 24.39 -10.92 23.62
CA LYS A 99 23.92 -12.01 22.77
C LYS A 99 22.42 -12.23 23.00
N ASN A 100 21.66 -12.51 21.95
CA ASN A 100 20.20 -12.59 21.95
C ASN A 100 19.55 -11.33 22.57
N ILE A 101 19.72 -10.21 21.87
CA ILE A 101 19.36 -8.90 22.39
C ILE A 101 17.84 -8.77 22.53
N ALA A 102 17.35 -8.51 23.74
CA ALA A 102 15.94 -8.21 24.01
C ALA A 102 15.69 -6.70 24.04
N PHE A 103 14.70 -6.23 23.28
CA PHE A 103 14.25 -4.85 23.24
C PHE A 103 12.96 -4.68 24.06
N ASN A 104 11.92 -5.45 23.72
CA ASN A 104 10.57 -5.32 24.28
C ASN A 104 10.00 -3.90 24.21
N GLU A 105 10.20 -3.23 23.07
CA GLU A 105 9.78 -1.85 22.85
C GLU A 105 8.62 -1.78 21.85
N TYR A 106 7.70 -0.82 22.05
CA TYR A 106 6.49 -0.63 21.25
C TYR A 106 6.50 0.74 20.58
N PHE A 107 6.13 0.77 19.30
CA PHE A 107 6.09 1.98 18.48
C PHE A 107 4.75 2.07 17.77
N TYR A 108 4.17 3.27 17.70
CA TYR A 108 2.84 3.50 17.13
C TYR A 108 2.94 4.47 15.97
N PHE A 109 2.55 4.02 14.78
CA PHE A 109 2.59 4.81 13.54
C PHE A 109 1.18 5.17 13.12
N ILE A 110 0.94 6.44 12.80
CA ILE A 110 -0.29 6.87 12.15
C ILE A 110 -0.13 6.61 10.65
N ILE A 111 -1.05 5.82 10.09
CA ILE A 111 -1.01 5.44 8.67
C ILE A 111 -2.01 6.29 7.89
N GLN A 112 -1.59 6.79 6.73
CA GLN A 112 -2.40 7.59 5.82
C GLN A 112 -2.69 6.84 4.50
N ASN A 113 -1.88 5.83 4.18
CA ASN A 113 -2.04 4.96 3.02
C ASN A 113 -1.67 3.49 3.33
N VAL A 114 -2.45 2.54 2.82
CA VAL A 114 -2.20 1.09 2.96
C VAL A 114 -0.96 0.60 2.21
N ASP A 115 -0.47 1.40 1.26
CA ASP A 115 0.76 1.12 0.52
C ASP A 115 2.04 1.59 1.23
N GLU A 116 1.92 2.27 2.38
CA GLU A 116 3.07 2.71 3.18
C GLU A 116 3.97 1.54 3.58
N LYS A 117 5.27 1.82 3.59
CA LYS A 117 6.33 0.87 3.91
C LYS A 117 7.01 1.26 5.21
N ILE A 118 6.97 0.36 6.19
CA ILE A 118 7.76 0.48 7.42
C ILE A 118 9.11 -0.19 7.17
N ASN A 119 10.20 0.55 7.31
CA ASN A 119 11.55 0.00 7.26
C ASN A 119 12.15 -0.10 8.66
N LEU A 120 12.98 -1.12 8.85
CA LEU A 120 13.76 -1.36 10.05
C LEU A 120 15.23 -1.37 9.65
N SER A 121 16.02 -0.48 10.23
CA SER A 121 17.46 -0.39 9.98
C SER A 121 18.23 -0.63 11.27
N PHE A 122 19.18 -1.56 11.22
CA PHE A 122 20.02 -1.91 12.37
C PHE A 122 21.30 -1.07 12.33
N TYR A 123 21.56 -0.33 13.41
CA TYR A 123 22.75 0.49 13.57
C TYR A 123 23.55 -0.02 14.77
N GLY A 124 24.65 -0.72 14.46
CA GLY A 124 25.63 -1.10 15.47
C GLY A 124 26.62 0.02 15.81
N ASP A 125 27.55 -0.27 16.73
CA ASP A 125 28.74 0.56 16.99
C ASP A 125 29.50 0.82 15.65
N PRO A 126 30.16 1.97 15.41
CA PRO A 126 30.82 2.27 14.14
C PRO A 126 31.89 1.25 13.70
N ASN A 127 32.38 0.44 14.64
CA ASN A 127 33.35 -0.63 14.41
C ASN A 127 32.70 -1.98 14.06
N SER A 128 31.37 -2.11 14.21
CA SER A 128 30.59 -3.27 13.78
C SER A 128 30.04 -3.01 12.38
N SER A 129 30.42 -3.84 11.42
CA SER A 129 30.02 -3.71 10.01
C SER A 129 28.60 -4.24 9.73
N HIS A 130 27.85 -4.62 10.76
CA HIS A 130 26.51 -5.18 10.62
C HIS A 130 25.46 -4.08 10.46
N ARG A 131 25.32 -3.61 9.21
CA ARG A 131 24.13 -2.90 8.74
C ARG A 131 23.23 -3.89 8.02
N SER A 132 22.23 -4.38 8.72
CA SER A 132 21.12 -5.09 8.10
C SER A 132 19.92 -4.16 8.01
N GLN A 133 19.08 -4.40 7.01
CA GLN A 133 17.82 -3.67 6.83
C GLN A 133 16.72 -4.68 6.53
N GLY A 134 15.57 -4.48 7.17
CA GLY A 134 14.34 -5.19 6.92
C GLY A 134 13.26 -4.21 6.50
N SER A 135 12.24 -4.68 5.82
CA SER A 135 11.09 -3.83 5.53
C SER A 135 9.79 -4.61 5.45
N LEU A 136 8.71 -3.95 5.83
CA LEU A 136 7.38 -4.50 5.91
C LEU A 136 6.43 -3.57 5.14
N PHE A 137 5.75 -4.14 4.15
CA PHE A 137 4.65 -3.46 3.48
C PHE A 137 3.36 -3.70 4.27
N LEU A 138 2.62 -2.64 4.61
CA LEU A 138 1.42 -2.75 5.44
C LEU A 138 0.34 -3.63 4.81
N LYS A 139 0.19 -3.59 3.48
CA LYS A 139 -0.72 -4.49 2.74
C LYS A 139 -0.44 -5.98 2.95
N ASN A 140 0.77 -6.36 3.37
CA ASN A 140 1.15 -7.74 3.63
C ASN A 140 0.91 -8.16 5.09
N VAL A 141 0.54 -7.22 5.96
CA VAL A 141 0.21 -7.50 7.35
C VAL A 141 -1.19 -8.11 7.39
N HIS A 142 -1.28 -9.35 7.83
CA HIS A 142 -2.58 -10.03 7.97
C HIS A 142 -3.38 -9.36 9.09
N LEU A 143 -4.36 -8.55 8.70
CA LEU A 143 -5.31 -7.96 9.62
C LEU A 143 -6.36 -9.02 9.95
N GLU A 144 -6.25 -9.64 11.13
CA GLU A 144 -7.40 -10.36 11.71
C GLU A 144 -8.60 -9.39 11.71
N PRO A 145 -9.81 -9.82 11.29
CA PRO A 145 -10.97 -8.94 11.25
C PRO A 145 -11.18 -8.26 12.61
N PHE A 146 -11.22 -6.93 12.61
CA PHE A 146 -11.35 -6.09 13.80
C PHE A 146 -12.50 -6.52 14.74
N GLU A 147 -13.54 -7.13 14.18
CA GLU A 147 -14.68 -7.72 14.92
C GLU A 147 -14.29 -8.82 15.91
N LYS A 148 -13.29 -9.65 15.60
CA LYS A 148 -12.80 -10.68 16.53
C LYS A 148 -12.06 -10.05 17.71
N MET A 149 -11.26 -9.01 17.46
CA MET A 149 -10.48 -8.31 18.47
C MET A 149 -11.38 -7.52 19.43
N LEU A 150 -12.42 -6.83 18.93
CA LEU A 150 -13.43 -6.17 19.75
C LEU A 150 -14.20 -7.14 20.64
N LYS A 151 -14.58 -8.33 20.11
CA LYS A 151 -15.24 -9.37 20.92
C LYS A 151 -14.33 -9.89 22.05
N LEU A 152 -13.03 -10.00 21.80
CA LEU A 152 -12.05 -10.37 22.83
C LEU A 152 -11.96 -9.29 23.92
N ILE A 153 -11.75 -8.02 23.56
CA ILE A 153 -11.63 -6.92 24.54
C ILE A 153 -12.91 -6.78 25.38
N LEU A 154 -14.09 -6.80 24.75
CA LEU A 154 -15.37 -6.72 25.47
C LEU A 154 -15.61 -7.91 26.40
N LYS A 155 -15.09 -9.11 26.06
CA LYS A 155 -15.18 -10.30 26.92
C LYS A 155 -14.29 -10.20 28.16
N TRP A 156 -13.18 -9.48 28.08
CA TRP A 156 -12.30 -9.21 29.22
C TRP A 156 -12.87 -8.12 30.14
N ILE A 157 -13.45 -7.06 29.58
CA ILE A 157 -14.09 -5.99 30.35
C ILE A 157 -15.31 -6.50 31.14
N LYS A 158 -16.07 -7.45 30.60
CA LYS A 158 -17.22 -8.07 31.30
C LYS A 158 -16.84 -9.07 32.41
N LYS A 159 -15.55 -9.37 32.59
CA LYS A 159 -15.04 -10.30 33.62
C LYS A 159 -14.38 -9.59 34.81
N LEU A 160 -14.27 -8.26 34.77
CA LEU A 160 -13.94 -7.39 35.90
C LEU A 160 -15.23 -6.92 36.56
#